data_AF-A0A0F8Q2J7-F1
#
_entry.id   AF-A0A0F8Q2J7-F1
#
_cell.length_a   1.000
_cell.length_b   1.000
_cell.length_c   1.000
_cell.angle_alpha   90.00
_cell.angle_beta   90.00
_cell.angle_gamma   90.00
#
_symmetry.space_group_name_H-M   'P 1'
#
loop_
_entity.id
_entity.type
_entity.pdbx_description
1 polymer ?
#
loop_
_entity_poly.entity_id
_entity_poly.type
_entity_poly.pdbx_seq_one_letter_code
_entity_poly.pdbx_strand_id
1 'polypeptide(L)'
;MEDSLLDLIFLSEKRKNVILLLLEGPKDINTLKKTLKASATSVQPQIKMLKEKHLVIQDRDVYRLSEIGKIIAEKMKPLLDTISVLEENADYWADRDMSKIPPFLLRRIEELGHCITIEPKIEHMFELIPEYVENAKKSRKFEALVSYY
;
A
#
# COMPACT_ATOMS: atom_id res chain seq x y z
N MET A 1 7.76 -29.69 2.00
CA MET A 1 7.75 -28.62 3.01
C MET A 1 6.37 -27.99 2.95
N GLU A 2 5.68 -27.84 4.06
CA GLU A 2 4.47 -27.01 4.06
C GLU A 2 4.90 -25.57 3.75
N ASP A 3 4.35 -24.99 2.68
CA ASP A 3 4.59 -23.58 2.39
C ASP A 3 4.16 -22.74 3.60
N SER A 4 5.10 -21.93 4.10
CA SER A 4 4.84 -21.03 5.22
C SER A 4 3.76 -20.02 4.83
N LEU A 5 3.01 -19.51 5.81
CA LEU A 5 2.02 -18.46 5.54
C LEU A 5 2.66 -17.21 4.93
N LEU A 6 3.92 -16.93 5.29
CA LEU A 6 4.67 -15.81 4.76
C LEU A 6 4.96 -16.00 3.27
N ASP A 7 5.50 -17.15 2.87
CA ASP A 7 5.77 -17.47 1.46
C ASP A 7 4.48 -17.50 0.64
N LEU A 8 3.42 -18.08 1.20
CA LEU A 8 2.13 -18.13 0.55
C LEU A 8 1.59 -16.72 0.30
N ILE A 9 1.65 -15.82 1.27
CA ILE A 9 1.10 -14.49 1.09
C ILE A 9 2.00 -13.64 0.20
N PHE A 10 3.29 -13.54 0.49
CA PHE A 10 4.16 -12.53 -0.09
C PHE A 10 4.78 -12.89 -1.45
N LEU A 11 4.93 -14.18 -1.79
CA LEU A 11 5.51 -14.60 -3.08
C LEU A 11 4.51 -14.55 -4.26
N SER A 12 3.26 -14.16 -4.03
CA SER A 12 2.24 -14.07 -5.09
C SER A 12 1.46 -12.78 -5.02
N GLU A 13 1.71 -11.88 -5.99
CA GLU A 13 0.95 -10.65 -6.17
C GLU A 13 -0.57 -10.87 -6.20
N LYS A 14 -1.00 -11.94 -6.88
CA LYS A 14 -2.43 -12.26 -6.97
C LYS A 14 -3.03 -12.59 -5.61
N ARG A 15 -2.30 -13.31 -4.74
CA ARG A 15 -2.77 -13.63 -3.38
C ARG A 15 -2.81 -12.40 -2.49
N LYS A 16 -1.76 -11.56 -2.54
CA LYS A 16 -1.74 -10.26 -1.84
C LYS A 16 -2.96 -9.42 -2.22
N ASN A 17 -3.19 -9.24 -3.51
CA ASN A 17 -4.30 -8.43 -4.00
C ASN A 17 -5.67 -9.01 -3.64
N VAL A 18 -5.86 -10.33 -3.66
CA VAL A 18 -7.11 -10.96 -3.17
C VAL A 18 -7.32 -10.65 -1.69
N ILE A 19 -6.30 -10.82 -0.85
CA ILE A 19 -6.40 -10.56 0.60
C ILE A 19 -6.74 -9.10 0.86
N LEU A 20 -6.04 -8.15 0.20
CA LEU A 20 -6.29 -6.71 0.34
C LEU A 20 -7.71 -6.32 -0.11
N LEU A 21 -8.21 -6.89 -1.22
CA LEU A 21 -9.59 -6.63 -1.67
C LEU A 21 -10.64 -7.18 -0.71
N LEU A 22 -10.38 -8.31 -0.08
CA LEU A 22 -11.28 -8.89 0.91
C LEU A 22 -11.18 -8.21 2.29
N LEU A 23 -10.10 -7.45 2.55
CA LEU A 23 -9.99 -6.56 3.72
C LEU A 23 -10.98 -5.39 3.63
N GLU A 24 -11.27 -4.90 2.42
CA GLU A 24 -12.31 -3.87 2.18
C GLU A 24 -13.74 -4.40 2.39
N GLY A 25 -13.92 -5.72 2.48
CA GLY A 25 -15.20 -6.38 2.73
C GLY A 25 -15.45 -7.60 1.83
N PRO A 26 -16.55 -8.33 2.07
CA PRO A 26 -16.89 -9.53 1.29
C PRO A 26 -17.10 -9.21 -0.20
N LYS A 27 -16.60 -10.08 -1.10
CA LYS A 27 -16.71 -9.91 -2.56
C LYS A 27 -17.12 -11.22 -3.23
N ASP A 28 -17.93 -11.13 -4.29
CA ASP A 28 -18.21 -12.27 -5.17
C ASP A 28 -17.05 -12.52 -6.15
N ILE A 29 -17.06 -13.70 -6.78
CA ILE A 29 -15.98 -14.11 -7.70
C ILE A 29 -15.84 -13.20 -8.93
N ASN A 30 -16.94 -12.60 -9.43
CA ASN A 30 -16.88 -11.74 -10.61
C ASN A 30 -16.29 -10.38 -10.26
N THR A 31 -16.60 -9.84 -9.08
CA THR A 31 -15.93 -8.65 -8.54
C THR A 31 -14.43 -8.88 -8.39
N LEU A 32 -14.00 -10.01 -7.82
CA LEU A 32 -12.59 -10.35 -7.70
C LEU A 32 -11.88 -10.46 -9.06
N LYS A 33 -12.49 -11.10 -10.06
CA LYS A 33 -11.95 -11.19 -11.43
C LYS A 33 -11.76 -9.80 -12.06
N LYS A 34 -12.78 -8.94 -11.95
CA LYS A 34 -12.79 -7.61 -12.55
C LYS A 34 -11.69 -6.73 -11.95
N THR A 35 -11.58 -6.69 -10.63
CA THR A 35 -10.63 -5.81 -9.96
C THR A 35 -9.18 -6.28 -10.15
N LEU A 36 -8.95 -7.58 -10.20
CA LEU A 36 -7.60 -8.14 -10.44
C LEU A 36 -7.18 -8.11 -11.92
N LYS A 37 -8.03 -7.60 -12.83
CA LYS A 37 -7.82 -7.66 -14.30
C LYS A 37 -7.39 -9.05 -14.77
N ALA A 38 -7.97 -10.08 -14.16
CA ALA A 38 -7.47 -11.45 -14.24
C ALA A 38 -8.56 -12.40 -14.77
N SER A 39 -8.16 -13.39 -15.56
CA SER A 39 -9.08 -14.43 -16.05
C SER A 39 -9.58 -15.31 -14.90
N ALA A 40 -10.79 -15.86 -15.02
CA ALA A 40 -11.38 -16.80 -14.06
C ALA A 40 -10.45 -17.97 -13.71
N THR A 41 -9.72 -18.47 -14.72
CA THR A 41 -8.74 -19.55 -14.62
C THR A 41 -7.52 -19.21 -13.76
N SER A 42 -7.30 -17.94 -13.44
CA SER A 42 -6.14 -17.49 -12.66
C SER A 42 -6.47 -17.06 -11.23
N VAL A 43 -7.73 -16.72 -10.93
CA VAL A 43 -8.17 -16.26 -9.59
C VAL A 43 -8.65 -17.42 -8.73
N GLN A 44 -9.41 -18.36 -9.30
CA GLN A 44 -9.96 -19.50 -8.55
C GLN A 44 -8.88 -20.36 -7.87
N PRO A 45 -7.73 -20.69 -8.50
CA PRO A 45 -6.67 -21.44 -7.82
C PRO A 45 -6.12 -20.69 -6.61
N GLN A 46 -5.98 -19.36 -6.70
CA GLN A 46 -5.44 -18.55 -5.61
C GLN A 46 -6.40 -18.52 -4.41
N ILE A 47 -7.70 -18.35 -4.66
CA ILE A 47 -8.72 -18.40 -3.62
C ILE A 47 -8.77 -19.80 -2.98
N LYS A 48 -8.66 -20.86 -3.79
CA LYS A 48 -8.63 -22.24 -3.27
C LYS A 48 -7.47 -22.43 -2.28
N MET A 49 -6.25 -22.00 -2.64
CA MET A 49 -5.10 -22.06 -1.74
C MET A 49 -5.28 -21.24 -0.47
N LEU A 50 -5.85 -20.03 -0.57
CA LEU A 50 -6.15 -19.18 0.58
C LEU A 50 -7.19 -19.81 1.52
N LYS A 51 -8.17 -20.55 0.98
CA LYS A 51 -9.14 -21.33 1.76
C LYS A 51 -8.49 -22.52 2.45
N GLU A 52 -7.63 -23.27 1.74
CA GLU A 52 -6.89 -24.42 2.29
C GLU A 52 -5.99 -24.02 3.47
N LYS A 53 -5.47 -22.78 3.48
CA LYS A 53 -4.69 -22.20 4.59
C LYS A 53 -5.53 -21.41 5.59
N HIS A 54 -6.85 -21.52 5.55
CA HIS A 54 -7.78 -20.87 6.48
C HIS A 54 -7.71 -19.33 6.51
N LEU A 55 -7.21 -18.67 5.45
CA LEU A 55 -7.16 -17.21 5.34
C LEU A 55 -8.46 -16.63 4.78
N VAL A 56 -9.12 -17.38 3.89
CA VAL A 56 -10.37 -17.00 3.24
C VAL A 56 -11.43 -18.05 3.54
N ILE A 57 -12.66 -17.59 3.73
CA ILE A 57 -13.84 -18.44 3.82
C ILE A 57 -14.86 -17.99 2.79
N GLN A 58 -15.71 -18.94 2.39
CA GLN A 58 -16.77 -18.71 1.43
C GLN A 58 -18.10 -18.92 2.14
N ASP A 59 -18.98 -17.92 2.05
CA ASP A 59 -20.36 -18.00 2.51
C ASP A 59 -21.26 -17.83 1.29
N ARG A 60 -21.94 -18.91 0.90
CA ARG A 60 -22.70 -19.00 -0.37
C ARG A 60 -21.84 -18.58 -1.57
N ASP A 61 -22.16 -17.44 -2.17
CA ASP A 61 -21.54 -16.93 -3.40
C ASP A 61 -20.49 -15.83 -3.13
N VAL A 62 -20.24 -15.49 -1.87
CA VAL A 62 -19.29 -14.44 -1.48
C VAL A 62 -18.10 -15.01 -0.72
N TYR A 63 -16.93 -14.42 -0.94
CA TYR A 63 -15.69 -14.70 -0.23
C TYR A 63 -15.44 -13.59 0.78
N ARG A 64 -14.91 -13.95 1.95
CA ARG A 64 -14.46 -12.99 2.98
C ARG A 64 -13.22 -13.52 3.68
N LEU A 65 -12.46 -12.62 4.30
CA LEU A 65 -11.38 -13.03 5.19
C LEU A 65 -11.95 -13.80 6.40
N SER A 66 -11.25 -14.85 6.81
CA SER A 66 -11.43 -15.45 8.14
C SER A 66 -10.88 -14.51 9.21
N GLU A 67 -11.07 -14.82 10.49
CA GLU A 67 -10.47 -14.03 11.58
C GLU A 67 -8.93 -14.04 11.52
N ILE A 68 -8.32 -15.18 11.15
CA ILE A 68 -6.86 -15.26 10.93
C ILE A 68 -6.46 -14.40 9.72
N GLY A 69 -7.22 -14.49 8.63
CA GLY A 69 -6.98 -13.69 7.43
C GLY A 69 -7.05 -12.19 7.67
N LYS A 70 -8.02 -11.73 8.50
CA LYS A 70 -8.15 -10.32 8.88
C LYS A 70 -6.95 -9.83 9.67
N ILE A 71 -6.55 -10.55 10.73
CA ILE A 71 -5.38 -10.19 11.55
C ILE A 71 -4.15 -10.01 10.66
N ILE A 72 -3.92 -10.94 9.73
CA ILE A 72 -2.78 -10.87 8.83
C ILE A 72 -2.91 -9.71 7.86
N ALA A 73 -4.09 -9.52 7.23
CA ALA A 73 -4.32 -8.44 6.28
C ALA A 73 -4.15 -7.05 6.91
N GLU A 74 -4.62 -6.86 8.14
CA GLU A 74 -4.50 -5.61 8.91
C GLU A 74 -3.05 -5.27 9.26
N LYS A 75 -2.18 -6.28 9.46
CA LYS A 75 -0.74 -6.07 9.67
C LYS A 75 0.03 -5.93 8.37
N MET A 76 -0.39 -6.67 7.35
CA MET A 76 0.24 -6.67 6.03
C MET A 76 0.05 -5.35 5.31
N LYS A 77 -1.16 -4.75 5.35
CA LYS A 77 -1.46 -3.53 4.59
C LYS A 77 -0.53 -2.36 4.95
N PRO A 78 -0.37 -1.95 6.22
CA PRO A 78 0.54 -0.86 6.57
C PRO A 78 2.00 -1.14 6.20
N LEU A 79 2.43 -2.41 6.26
CA LEU A 79 3.77 -2.82 5.84
C LEU A 79 3.96 -2.64 4.33
N LEU A 80 3.00 -3.07 3.52
CA LEU A 80 3.04 -2.89 2.06
C LEU A 80 3.01 -1.41 1.67
N ASP A 81 2.18 -0.62 2.35
CA ASP A 81 2.10 0.83 2.13
C ASP A 81 3.43 1.51 2.52
N THR A 82 4.07 1.09 3.62
CA THR A 82 5.41 1.55 4.02
C THR A 82 6.46 1.25 2.93
N ILE A 83 6.47 0.01 2.43
CA ILE A 83 7.40 -0.40 1.37
C ILE A 83 7.17 0.45 0.12
N SER A 84 5.91 0.68 -0.26
CA SER A 84 5.58 1.50 -1.43
C SER A 84 6.12 2.92 -1.31
N VAL A 85 5.98 3.57 -0.15
CA VAL A 85 6.50 4.94 0.08
C VAL A 85 8.03 4.97 -0.04
N LEU A 86 8.70 3.95 0.51
CA LEU A 86 10.16 3.88 0.51
C LEU A 86 10.72 3.53 -0.88
N GLU A 87 10.03 2.70 -1.66
CA GLU A 87 10.46 2.32 -3.02
C GLU A 87 10.21 3.44 -4.04
N GLU A 88 9.13 4.22 -3.91
CA GLU A 88 8.79 5.29 -4.86
C GLU A 88 9.87 6.39 -4.93
N ASN A 89 10.60 6.62 -3.83
CA ASN A 89 11.67 7.61 -3.73
C ASN A 89 12.93 7.05 -3.03
N ALA A 90 13.37 5.85 -3.41
CA ALA A 90 14.42 5.11 -2.70
C ALA A 90 15.72 5.92 -2.48
N ASP A 91 16.23 6.58 -3.53
CA ASP A 91 17.46 7.39 -3.44
C ASP A 91 17.29 8.57 -2.47
N TYR A 92 16.14 9.25 -2.52
CA TYR A 92 15.82 10.35 -1.59
C TYR A 92 15.86 9.88 -0.14
N TRP A 93 15.26 8.72 0.18
CA TRP A 93 15.26 8.20 1.54
C TRP A 93 16.63 7.73 1.99
N ALA A 94 17.44 7.18 1.09
CA ALA A 94 18.79 6.71 1.37
C ALA A 94 19.77 7.86 1.67
N ASP A 95 19.61 9.00 1.02
CA ASP A 95 20.50 10.16 1.17
C ASP A 95 20.23 11.01 2.42
N ARG A 96 19.10 10.79 3.11
CA ARG A 96 18.61 11.65 4.20
C ARG A 96 18.84 11.02 5.57
N ASP A 97 19.27 11.84 6.54
CA ASP A 97 19.33 11.43 7.94
C ASP A 97 17.91 11.38 8.56
N MET A 98 17.25 10.23 8.43
CA MET A 98 15.93 9.98 9.00
C MET A 98 15.93 10.01 10.54
N SER A 99 17.08 9.93 11.21
CA SER A 99 17.15 9.99 12.68
C SER A 99 16.69 11.34 13.25
N LYS A 100 16.63 12.38 12.41
CA LYS A 100 16.11 13.71 12.77
C LYS A 100 14.59 13.75 12.83
N ILE A 101 13.90 12.78 12.24
CA ILE A 101 12.44 12.72 12.23
C ILE A 101 11.98 12.09 13.56
N PRO A 102 11.04 12.72 14.28
CA PRO A 102 10.48 12.15 15.51
C PRO A 102 10.03 10.68 15.32
N PRO A 103 10.40 9.74 16.21
CA PRO A 103 10.11 8.32 16.02
C PRO A 103 8.63 7.98 15.83
N PHE A 104 7.72 8.77 16.42
CA PHE A 104 6.28 8.55 16.27
C PHE A 104 5.76 8.90 14.87
N LEU A 105 6.47 9.76 14.11
CA LEU A 105 6.16 10.06 12.71
C LEU A 105 6.75 9.01 11.78
N LEU A 106 7.98 8.55 12.04
CA LEU A 106 8.61 7.47 11.26
C LEU A 106 7.77 6.17 11.29
N ARG A 107 7.10 5.88 12.41
CA ARG A 107 6.20 4.73 12.55
C ARG A 107 4.90 4.84 11.74
N ARG A 108 4.65 5.99 11.13
CA ARG A 108 3.45 6.35 10.37
C ARG A 108 3.81 6.82 8.95
N ILE A 109 5.00 6.43 8.46
CA ILE A 109 5.54 6.89 7.18
C ILE A 109 4.64 6.48 6.00
N GLU A 110 3.91 5.38 6.13
CA GLU A 110 2.93 4.91 5.17
C GLU A 110 1.79 5.91 4.93
N GLU A 111 1.52 6.81 5.88
CA GLU A 111 0.48 7.84 5.74
C GLU A 111 0.85 8.93 4.73
N LEU A 112 2.12 9.02 4.31
CA LEU A 112 2.54 9.91 3.24
C LEU A 112 1.88 9.56 1.90
N GLY A 113 1.60 8.27 1.66
CA GLY A 113 1.08 7.78 0.38
C GLY A 113 1.99 8.17 -0.79
N HIS A 114 1.39 8.49 -1.94
CA HIS A 114 2.14 8.85 -3.14
C HIS A 114 2.84 10.20 -3.00
N CYS A 115 4.17 10.17 -3.14
CA CYS A 115 5.03 11.33 -3.01
C CYS A 115 5.85 11.53 -4.29
N ILE A 116 5.86 12.76 -4.80
CA ILE A 116 6.75 13.17 -5.88
C ILE A 116 7.91 13.96 -5.31
N THR A 117 9.13 13.64 -5.75
CA THR A 117 10.30 14.46 -5.47
C THR A 117 10.47 15.48 -6.59
N ILE A 118 10.50 16.76 -6.24
CA ILE A 118 10.75 17.85 -7.19
C ILE A 118 12.12 18.43 -6.87
N GLU A 119 13.07 18.22 -7.76
CA GLU A 119 14.41 18.80 -7.66
C GLU A 119 14.54 19.97 -8.66
N PRO A 120 14.55 21.23 -8.17
CA PRO A 120 14.69 22.38 -9.04
C PRO A 120 16.11 22.46 -9.60
N LYS A 121 16.23 22.83 -10.88
CA LYS A 121 17.54 23.18 -11.45
C LYS A 121 18.10 24.42 -10.75
N ILE A 122 19.43 24.53 -10.70
CA ILE A 122 20.16 25.67 -10.09
C ILE A 122 19.61 27.01 -10.58
N GLU A 123 19.33 27.13 -11.88
CA GLU A 123 18.78 28.33 -12.54
C GLU A 123 17.38 28.73 -12.03
N HIS A 124 16.62 27.80 -11.45
CA HIS A 124 15.26 28.01 -10.95
C HIS A 124 15.14 27.83 -9.43
N MET A 125 16.26 27.77 -8.68
CA MET A 125 16.20 27.54 -7.23
C MET A 125 15.43 28.60 -6.44
N PHE A 126 15.34 29.83 -6.97
CA PHE A 126 14.61 30.93 -6.35
C PHE A 126 13.19 31.10 -6.92
N GLU A 127 12.80 30.27 -7.89
CA GLU A 127 11.46 30.28 -8.46
C GLU A 127 10.52 29.40 -7.64
N LEU A 128 9.23 29.74 -7.67
CA LEU A 128 8.22 28.90 -7.06
C LEU A 128 7.98 27.66 -7.91
N ILE A 129 7.92 26.50 -7.26
CA ILE A 129 7.58 25.23 -7.91
C ILE A 129 6.17 25.35 -8.54
N PRO A 130 6.00 25.15 -9.87
CA PRO A 130 4.73 25.33 -10.55
C PRO A 130 3.59 24.50 -9.95
N GLU A 131 3.86 23.24 -9.62
CA GLU A 131 2.91 22.31 -8.99
C GLU A 131 2.47 22.82 -7.62
N TYR A 132 3.40 23.39 -6.85
CA TYR A 132 3.06 24.04 -5.58
C TYR A 132 2.13 25.23 -5.80
N VAL A 133 2.44 26.11 -6.76
CA VAL A 133 1.62 27.30 -7.05
C VAL A 133 0.22 26.91 -7.53
N GLU A 134 0.10 25.87 -8.37
CA GLU A 134 -1.19 25.40 -8.86
C GLU A 134 -2.04 24.80 -7.74
N ASN A 135 -1.46 23.91 -6.93
CA ASN A 135 -2.14 23.32 -5.78
C ASN A 135 -2.51 24.38 -4.76
N ALA A 136 -1.65 25.38 -4.61
CA ALA A 136 -1.88 26.50 -3.72
C ALA A 136 -3.15 27.27 -4.09
N LYS A 137 -3.31 27.65 -5.36
CA LYS A 137 -4.48 28.38 -5.83
C LYS A 137 -5.80 27.64 -5.62
N LYS A 138 -5.77 26.30 -5.64
CA LYS A 138 -6.95 25.44 -5.46
C LYS A 138 -7.25 25.12 -3.99
N SER A 139 -6.30 25.35 -3.09
CA SER A 139 -6.44 24.96 -1.69
C SER A 139 -7.31 25.94 -0.89
N ARG A 140 -8.06 25.41 0.07
CA ARG A 140 -8.79 26.21 1.07
C ARG A 140 -7.95 26.50 2.32
N LYS A 141 -6.88 25.73 2.56
CA LYS A 141 -6.05 25.80 3.77
C LYS A 141 -4.61 25.40 3.45
N PHE A 142 -3.65 26.11 4.05
CA PHE A 142 -2.24 25.75 4.01
C PHE A 142 -1.72 25.50 5.41
N GLU A 143 -0.96 24.43 5.55
CA GLU A 143 -0.20 24.12 6.75
C GLU A 143 1.22 23.81 6.30
N ALA A 144 2.20 24.34 7.02
CA ALA A 144 3.60 24.12 6.75
C ALA A 144 4.27 23.62 8.03
N LEU A 145 5.03 22.54 7.91
CA LEU A 145 5.97 22.10 8.93
C LEU A 145 7.36 22.51 8.47
N VAL A 146 7.98 23.44 9.17
CA VAL A 146 9.35 23.89 8.86
C VAL A 146 10.24 23.40 9.99
N SER A 147 11.28 22.62 9.67
CA SER A 147 12.31 22.31 10.65
C SER A 147 13.12 23.57 10.93
N TYR A 148 13.09 24.03 12.18
CA TYR A 148 13.91 25.15 12.64
C TYR A 148 15.18 24.58 13.27
N TYR A 149 16.33 24.94 12.70
CA TYR A 149 17.66 24.66 13.24
C TYR A 149 18.43 25.97 13.37
#